data_AF-V2XT84-F1
#
_entry.id   AF-V2XT84-F1
#
_cell.length_a   1.000
_cell.length_b   1.000
_cell.length_c   1.000
_cell.angle_alpha   90.00
_cell.angle_beta   90.00
_cell.angle_gamma   90.00
#
_symmetry.space_group_name_H-M   'P 1'
#
loop_
_entity.id
_entity.type
_entity.pdbx_description
1 polymer ?
#
loop_
_entity_poly.entity_id
_entity_poly.type
_entity_poly.pdbx_seq_one_letter_code
_entity_poly.pdbx_strand_id
1 'polypeptide(L)'
;MLLRTFGSIARRRPTLLQSQRNLALPPSASEGKSKFEDPNPSDFRPPWVYSASKLVSYCLIPGVGFYFVLIQDYGDHEHVFQPIRRWVARQKANFMTLSPEEEKFIKAQKQEDKSSNS
;
A
#
# COMPACT_ATOMS: atom_id res chain seq x y z
N MET A 1 47.66 -5.30 20.88
CA MET A 1 48.07 -4.55 22.07
C MET A 1 48.54 -3.18 21.60
N LEU A 2 47.78 -2.11 21.84
CA LEU A 2 48.22 -0.70 21.94
C LEU A 2 46.97 0.15 22.22
N LEU A 3 46.63 0.26 23.51
CA LEU A 3 45.68 1.24 24.04
C LEU A 3 46.28 2.64 23.90
N ARG A 4 45.50 3.58 23.37
CA ARG A 4 45.74 5.01 23.58
C ARG A 4 44.55 5.61 24.31
N THR A 5 44.88 6.18 25.45
CA THR A 5 44.02 6.66 26.52
C THR A 5 43.82 8.17 26.43
N PHE A 6 42.64 8.60 26.90
CA PHE A 6 42.29 9.86 27.55
C PHE A 6 42.54 11.22 26.85
N GLY A 7 41.42 11.85 26.50
CA GLY A 7 41.30 13.30 26.30
C GLY A 7 39.97 13.80 26.84
N SER A 8 39.79 13.80 28.16
CA SER A 8 38.69 14.48 28.84
C SER A 8 39.06 15.96 28.98
N ILE A 9 38.31 16.83 28.30
CA ILE A 9 38.33 18.28 28.56
C ILE A 9 36.90 18.69 28.85
N ALA A 10 36.58 18.71 30.14
CA ALA A 10 35.46 19.43 30.70
C ALA A 10 35.75 20.94 30.63
N ARG A 11 34.80 21.74 30.11
CA ARG A 11 34.67 23.15 30.51
C ARG A 11 33.25 23.71 30.24
N ARG A 12 32.47 23.66 31.33
CA ARG A 12 31.54 24.67 31.89
C ARG A 12 30.65 25.50 30.95
N ARG A 13 29.33 25.32 31.15
CA ARG A 13 28.25 26.27 30.87
C ARG A 13 28.38 27.53 31.74
N PRO A 14 27.92 28.68 31.24
CA PRO A 14 27.02 29.50 32.03
C PRO A 14 25.68 29.69 31.32
N THR A 15 24.62 29.29 32.02
CA THR A 15 23.24 29.72 31.84
C THR A 15 23.10 31.18 32.25
N LEU A 16 22.55 32.06 31.38
CA LEU A 16 21.34 32.85 31.65
C LEU A 16 21.07 33.89 30.55
N LEU A 17 19.79 34.33 30.53
CA LEU A 17 19.07 35.18 29.56
C LEU A 17 18.43 34.33 28.44
N GLN A 18 17.22 33.77 28.60
CA GLN A 18 15.95 34.35 29.06
C GLN A 18 15.53 35.58 28.24
N SER A 19 14.36 35.47 27.62
CA SER A 19 13.67 36.49 26.81
C SER A 19 14.23 36.58 25.39
N GLN A 20 13.53 36.14 24.34
CA GLN A 20 12.19 36.57 23.98
C GLN A 20 11.49 35.47 23.17
N ARG A 21 10.29 35.09 23.63
CA ARG A 21 9.10 34.86 22.81
C ARG A 21 9.35 34.27 21.42
N ASN A 22 9.66 32.97 21.37
CA ASN A 22 9.22 32.22 20.19
C ASN A 22 7.70 32.36 20.15
N LEU A 23 7.21 33.07 19.13
CA LEU A 23 5.79 33.08 18.78
C LEU A 23 5.35 31.62 18.81
N ALA A 24 4.50 31.30 19.77
CA ALA A 24 3.70 30.10 19.71
C ALA A 24 2.84 30.24 18.46
N LEU A 25 3.36 29.77 17.32
CA LEU A 25 2.51 29.13 16.33
C LEU A 25 1.63 28.19 17.15
N PRO A 26 0.30 28.33 17.13
CA PRO A 26 -0.53 27.28 17.67
C PRO A 26 -0.04 25.99 17.02
N PRO A 27 0.07 24.87 17.73
CA PRO A 27 0.00 23.60 17.05
C PRO A 27 -1.35 23.65 16.33
N SER A 28 -1.34 24.05 15.06
CA SER A 28 -2.38 23.73 14.10
C SER A 28 -2.28 22.23 13.98
N ALA A 29 -2.82 21.58 15.01
CA ALA A 29 -3.05 20.18 15.08
C ALA A 29 -4.04 19.91 13.96
N SER A 30 -3.51 19.69 12.77
CA SER A 30 -4.08 18.71 11.85
C SER A 30 -3.85 17.30 12.44
N GLU A 31 -4.12 17.12 13.73
CA GLU A 31 -4.62 15.86 14.22
C GLU A 31 -6.03 15.78 13.65
N GLY A 32 -6.14 15.22 12.44
CA GLY A 32 -7.37 14.61 11.97
C GLY A 32 -7.71 13.43 12.86
N LYS A 33 -7.93 13.67 14.16
CA LYS A 33 -8.75 12.81 15.00
C LYS A 33 -10.12 12.89 14.38
N SER A 34 -10.46 11.91 13.56
CA SER A 34 -11.83 11.66 13.15
C SER A 34 -12.64 11.58 14.43
N LYS A 35 -13.29 12.68 14.80
CA LYS A 35 -14.32 12.64 15.83
C LYS A 35 -15.28 11.57 15.34
N PHE A 36 -15.40 10.50 16.11
CA PHE A 36 -16.59 9.68 16.07
C PHE A 36 -17.69 10.59 16.59
N GLU A 37 -18.27 11.36 15.67
CA GLU A 37 -19.33 12.30 15.94
C GLU A 37 -20.56 11.46 16.25
N ASP A 38 -21.09 11.59 17.47
CA ASP A 38 -22.32 10.90 17.87
C ASP A 38 -23.40 11.17 16.82
N PRO A 39 -24.18 10.15 16.40
CA PRO A 39 -25.13 10.29 15.31
C PRO A 39 -26.08 11.44 15.62
N ASN A 40 -26.06 12.46 14.76
CA ASN A 40 -26.91 13.63 14.86
C ASN A 40 -28.37 13.16 15.01
N PRO A 41 -29.12 13.58 16.05
CA PRO A 41 -30.47 13.09 16.32
C PRO A 41 -31.49 13.41 15.20
N SER A 42 -31.09 14.16 14.17
CA SER A 42 -31.89 14.48 12.99
C SER A 42 -31.50 13.74 11.70
N ASP A 43 -30.67 12.70 11.74
CA ASP A 43 -30.30 11.97 10.52
C ASP A 43 -31.29 10.83 10.19
N PHE A 44 -31.96 10.95 9.06
CA PHE A 44 -33.03 10.05 8.59
C PHE A 44 -32.51 8.80 7.85
N ARG A 45 -31.20 8.65 7.72
CA ARG A 45 -30.60 7.59 6.91
C ARG A 45 -30.65 6.25 7.65
N PRO A 46 -31.08 5.16 6.99
CA PRO A 46 -30.94 3.83 7.55
C PRO A 46 -29.49 3.52 7.95
N PRO A 47 -29.24 2.81 9.06
CA PRO A 47 -27.90 2.64 9.64
C PRO A 47 -26.90 1.93 8.71
N TRP A 48 -27.38 1.11 7.77
CA TRP A 48 -26.53 0.42 6.79
C TRP A 48 -25.86 1.38 5.79
N VAL A 49 -26.42 2.58 5.57
CA VAL A 49 -25.89 3.56 4.62
C VAL A 49 -24.52 4.07 5.06
N TYR A 50 -24.31 4.28 6.36
CA TYR A 50 -23.02 4.73 6.88
C TYR A 50 -21.95 3.66 6.70
N SER A 51 -22.28 2.41 7.04
CA SER A 51 -21.38 1.27 6.85
C SER A 51 -21.05 1.06 5.37
N ALA A 52 -22.04 1.17 4.47
CA ALA A 52 -21.83 1.09 3.03
C ALA A 52 -20.95 2.24 2.52
N SER A 53 -21.20 3.49 2.94
CA SER A 53 -20.38 4.63 2.54
C SER A 53 -18.93 4.51 3.03
N LYS A 54 -18.72 3.97 4.23
CA LYS A 54 -17.39 3.65 4.74
C LYS A 54 -16.73 2.57 3.91
N LEU A 55 -17.44 1.49 3.60
CA LEU A 55 -16.92 0.41 2.76
C LEU A 55 -16.54 0.92 1.37
N VAL A 56 -17.39 1.71 0.73
CA VAL A 56 -17.10 2.34 -0.56
C VAL A 56 -15.85 3.20 -0.46
N SER A 57 -15.71 4.03 0.57
CA SER A 57 -14.51 4.85 0.74
C SER A 57 -13.25 4.00 0.92
N TYR A 58 -13.35 2.94 1.72
CA TYR A 58 -12.26 1.98 1.94
C TYR A 58 -11.90 1.16 0.71
N CYS A 59 -12.83 0.94 -0.23
CA CYS A 59 -12.53 0.25 -1.48
C CYS A 59 -12.06 1.22 -2.57
N LEU A 60 -12.66 2.41 -2.65
CA LEU A 60 -12.43 3.38 -3.72
C LEU A 60 -11.02 3.97 -3.64
N ILE A 61 -10.58 4.40 -2.47
CA ILE A 61 -9.25 5.00 -2.28
C ILE A 61 -8.13 4.05 -2.72
N PRO A 62 -8.02 2.81 -2.20
CA PRO A 62 -7.01 1.88 -2.69
C PRO A 62 -7.29 1.45 -4.13
N GLY A 63 -8.55 1.29 -4.54
CA GLY A 63 -8.91 0.90 -5.91
C GLY A 63 -8.38 1.88 -6.96
N VAL A 64 -8.48 3.19 -6.70
CA VAL A 64 -7.89 4.24 -7.55
C VAL A 64 -6.36 4.12 -7.58
N GLY A 65 -5.71 3.89 -6.43
CA GLY A 65 -4.27 3.63 -6.38
C GLY A 65 -3.85 2.42 -7.21
N PHE A 66 -4.59 1.31 -7.11
CA PHE A 66 -4.37 0.11 -7.93
C PHE A 66 -4.56 0.39 -9.42
N TYR A 67 -5.57 1.17 -9.80
CA TYR A 67 -5.80 1.56 -11.19
C TYR A 67 -4.59 2.31 -11.75
N PHE A 68 -4.07 3.30 -11.03
CA PHE A 68 -2.87 4.02 -11.43
C PHE A 68 -1.65 3.10 -11.55
N VAL A 69 -1.39 2.27 -10.55
CA VAL A 69 -0.22 1.40 -10.53
C VAL A 69 -0.27 0.33 -11.65
N LEU A 70 -1.42 -0.32 -11.87
CA LEU A 70 -1.50 -1.52 -12.71
C LEU A 70 -2.15 -1.31 -14.08
N ILE A 71 -3.09 -0.38 -14.21
CA ILE A 71 -3.96 -0.28 -15.40
C ILE A 71 -3.63 0.96 -16.23
N GLN A 72 -3.40 2.11 -15.59
CA GLN A 72 -3.16 3.38 -16.29
C GLN A 72 -1.92 3.31 -17.18
N ASP A 73 -2.06 3.47 -18.49
CA ASP A 73 -0.90 3.55 -19.37
C ASP A 73 -0.23 4.94 -19.24
N TYR A 74 1.05 4.97 -18.90
CA TYR A 74 1.83 6.21 -18.73
C TYR A 74 2.65 6.57 -19.97
N GLY A 75 2.42 5.87 -21.09
CA GLY A 75 3.09 6.10 -22.35
C GLY A 75 4.46 5.44 -22.42
N ASP A 76 5.24 5.85 -23.42
CA ASP A 76 6.47 5.17 -23.89
C ASP A 76 7.70 5.40 -22.98
N HIS A 77 7.49 5.89 -21.75
CA HIS A 77 8.53 6.22 -20.79
C HIS A 77 8.62 5.10 -19.74
N GLU A 78 9.83 4.73 -19.30
CA GLU A 78 10.01 3.76 -18.21
C GLU A 78 9.36 4.29 -16.92
N HIS A 79 8.16 3.82 -16.62
CA HIS A 79 7.39 4.22 -15.47
C HIS A 79 7.78 3.40 -14.24
N VAL A 80 7.81 4.02 -13.05
CA VAL A 80 8.23 3.37 -11.79
C VAL A 80 7.45 2.10 -11.43
N PHE A 81 6.25 1.93 -11.98
CA PHE A 81 5.40 0.74 -11.78
C PHE A 81 5.55 -0.34 -12.86
N GLN A 82 6.38 -0.16 -13.89
CA GLN A 82 6.68 -1.16 -14.91
C GLN A 82 7.18 -2.50 -14.33
N PRO A 83 8.11 -2.54 -13.35
CA PRO A 83 8.57 -3.81 -12.77
C PRO A 83 7.44 -4.58 -12.08
N ILE A 84 6.55 -3.86 -11.39
CA ILE A 84 5.39 -4.44 -10.70
C ILE A 84 4.42 -5.03 -11.72
N ARG A 85 4.13 -4.32 -12.82
CA ARG A 85 3.28 -4.83 -13.91
C ARG A 85 3.83 -6.10 -14.53
N ARG A 86 5.13 -6.16 -14.80
CA ARG A 86 5.80 -7.37 -15.33
C ARG A 86 5.69 -8.54 -14.34
N TRP A 87 5.83 -8.28 -13.04
CA TRP A 87 5.61 -9.30 -12.01
C TRP A 87 4.16 -9.78 -11.99
N VAL A 88 3.16 -8.89 -11.99
CA VAL A 88 1.73 -9.25 -12.02
C VAL A 88 1.39 -10.04 -13.28
N ALA A 89 1.91 -9.64 -14.45
CA ALA A 89 1.70 -10.37 -15.69
C ALA A 89 2.24 -11.80 -15.63
N ARG A 90 3.42 -12.01 -15.02
CA ARG A 90 3.96 -13.35 -14.76
C ARG A 90 3.08 -14.15 -13.80
N GLN A 91 2.57 -13.52 -12.73
CA GLN A 91 1.65 -14.21 -11.82
C GLN A 91 0.36 -14.61 -12.54
N LYS A 92 -0.25 -13.69 -13.29
CA LYS A 92 -1.45 -14.00 -14.11
C LYS A 92 -1.18 -15.12 -15.10
N ALA A 93 -0.02 -15.12 -15.75
CA ALA A 93 0.38 -16.20 -16.64
C ALA A 93 0.47 -17.53 -15.89
N ASN A 94 1.12 -17.58 -14.72
CA ASN A 94 1.19 -18.80 -13.91
C ASN A 94 -0.19 -19.32 -13.46
N PHE A 95 -1.14 -18.42 -13.19
CA PHE A 95 -2.52 -18.79 -12.82
C PHE A 95 -3.38 -19.18 -14.03
N MET A 96 -3.05 -18.69 -15.23
CA MET A 96 -3.77 -19.01 -16.47
C MET A 96 -3.07 -20.11 -17.30
N THR A 97 -1.88 -20.58 -16.88
CA THR A 97 -1.24 -21.78 -17.40
C THR A 97 -1.81 -22.98 -16.66
N LEU A 98 -2.19 -24.03 -17.38
CA LEU A 98 -2.73 -25.27 -16.83
C LEU A 98 -2.03 -25.69 -15.55
N SER A 99 -2.79 -26.03 -14.52
CA SER A 99 -2.22 -26.71 -13.38
C SER A 99 -1.53 -28.00 -13.86
N PRO A 100 -0.41 -28.42 -13.24
CA PRO A 100 0.34 -29.60 -13.67
C PRO A 100 -0.49 -30.90 -13.63
N GLU A 101 -1.65 -30.89 -12.97
CA GLU A 101 -2.61 -31.99 -13.00
C GLU A 101 -3.48 -31.94 -14.26
N GLU A 102 -4.06 -30.79 -14.59
CA GLU A 102 -4.83 -30.60 -15.84
C GLU A 102 -3.96 -30.89 -17.07
N GLU A 103 -2.67 -30.54 -17.05
CA GLU A 103 -1.76 -30.81 -18.17
C GLU A 103 -1.59 -32.32 -18.43
N LYS A 104 -1.63 -33.15 -17.37
CA LYS A 104 -1.56 -34.61 -17.49
C LYS A 104 -2.83 -35.17 -18.11
N PHE A 105 -4.00 -34.67 -17.72
CA PHE A 105 -5.28 -35.11 -18.28
C PHE A 105 -5.42 -34.74 -19.75
N ILE A 106 -4.99 -33.53 -20.16
CA ILE A 106 -4.97 -33.13 -21.58
C ILE A 106 -3.98 -33.98 -22.38
N LYS A 107 -2.80 -34.28 -21.82
CA LYS A 107 -1.82 -35.16 -22.49
C LYS A 107 -2.32 -36.59 -22.65
N ALA A 108 -3.01 -37.12 -21.64
CA ALA A 108 -3.61 -38.47 -21.68
C ALA A 108 -4.73 -38.54 -22.74
N GLN A 109 -5.69 -37.59 -22.75
CA GLN A 109 -6.73 -37.52 -23.78
C GLN A 109 -6.15 -37.40 -25.19
N LYS A 110 -5.14 -36.54 -25.38
CA LYS A 110 -4.49 -36.38 -26.69
C LYS A 110 -3.77 -37.65 -27.17
N GLN A 111 -3.36 -38.54 -26.27
CA GLN A 111 -2.78 -39.83 -26.63
C GLN A 111 -3.86 -40.86 -26.99
N GLU A 112 -4.98 -40.87 -26.28
CA GLU A 112 -6.14 -41.74 -26.58
C GLU A 112 -6.76 -41.39 -27.94
N ASP A 113 -7.00 -40.10 -28.22
CA ASP A 113 -7.56 -39.63 -29.50
C ASP A 113 -6.66 -39.95 -30.71
N LYS A 114 -5.33 -39.94 -30.50
CA LYS A 114 -4.37 -40.35 -31.53
C LYS A 114 -4.36 -41.86 -31.76
N SER A 115 -4.62 -42.66 -30.73
CA SER A 115 -4.68 -44.11 -30.84
C SER A 115 -5.96 -44.60 -31.51
N SER A 116 -7.07 -43.85 -31.43
CA SER A 116 -8.33 -44.22 -32.07
C SER A 116 -8.43 -43.81 -33.54
N ASN A 117 -7.56 -42.91 -33.99
CA ASN A 117 -7.56 -42.35 -35.34
C ASN A 117 -6.37 -42.85 -36.19
N SER A 118 -5.70 -43.92 -35.75
CA SER A 118 -4.66 -44.66 -36.46
C SER A 118 -5.09 -46.11 -36.65
#